data_AF-A0A9C7UMU3-F1
#
_entry.id   AF-A0A9C7UMU3-F1
#
_cell.length_a   1.000
_cell.length_b   1.000
_cell.length_c   1.000
_cell.angle_alpha   90.00
_cell.angle_beta   90.00
_cell.angle_gamma   90.00
#
_symmetry.space_group_name_H-M   'P 1'
#
loop_
_entity.id
_entity.type
_entity.pdbx_description
1 polymer ?
#
loop_
_entity_poly.entity_id
_entity_poly.type
_entity_poly.pdbx_seq_one_letter_code
_entity_poly.pdbx_strand_id
1 'polypeptide(L)'
;MAASVLELTRTYHEDVERAVKLATKLLKEKPKSYLPKLETEQRVRNLVEFIQDRYQKLLQLYEDEDGTRAAEIEYLEQPERLSLFYERLREIKESYRKTGNRGNELDSSSVLTAKKQEEELLALTEPKLVFSGEENYGRYLDLSSFYEVFVNIKGAPEVDYIDYLSTFYKFELFSKSLKNKKAYQTYLSSLLNYLEDFSRKLRPLRDETAERRNLEAKFEQNWKAEVSEAAVKLEEFNSAEELEANVSPEEMKKMLLSMGLKCGGTPIERAKRLLETKNKELSSLPASMFSRKHSRNRGNGGEMMRTSDIANNKEVAKMEMLIQYLCEEILADEIANTKTYVEKKLSQSYTEIEAERISEEQALQNPEEESEEEGEEEEKPIYNPKNIPLGWDGKPIPYWLYKLYGLNLEYTCEICGNETYRGPRAFERHFTEAKHIQGLRFLGIQYSRHFYMVTGIEDALRLDAKLKNQMELERFRPEEEEFEDAQGNVFNRRTYDDLRRQGLI
;
A
#
# COMPACT_ATOMS: atom_id res chain seq x y z
N MET A 1 -20.06 44.26 -17.63
CA MET A 1 -19.13 44.68 -18.71
C MET A 1 -18.73 43.43 -19.42
N ALA A 2 -19.10 43.26 -20.70
CA ALA A 2 -18.56 42.17 -21.50
C ALA A 2 -17.06 42.44 -21.68
N ALA A 3 -16.21 41.51 -21.26
CA ALA A 3 -14.78 41.63 -21.47
C ALA A 3 -14.51 41.58 -22.99
N SER A 4 -13.68 42.49 -23.49
CA SER A 4 -13.18 42.48 -24.87
C SER A 4 -12.55 41.11 -25.18
N VAL A 5 -12.62 40.66 -26.43
CA VAL A 5 -12.01 39.38 -26.85
C VAL A 5 -10.50 39.41 -26.58
N LEU A 6 -9.87 40.59 -26.72
CA LEU A 6 -8.47 40.80 -26.38
C LEU A 6 -8.19 40.62 -24.89
N GLU A 7 -9.06 41.12 -24.00
CA GLU A 7 -8.89 40.96 -22.55
C GLU A 7 -9.14 39.52 -22.11
N LEU A 8 -10.11 38.83 -22.72
CA LEU A 8 -10.35 37.40 -22.48
C LEU A 8 -9.13 36.56 -22.90
N THR A 9 -8.58 36.86 -24.08
CA THR A 9 -7.37 36.21 -24.62
C THR A 9 -6.17 36.46 -23.70
N ARG A 10 -5.95 37.70 -23.27
CA ARG A 10 -4.89 38.06 -22.31
C ARG A 10 -5.04 37.30 -21.01
N THR A 11 -6.27 37.23 -20.49
CA THR A 11 -6.58 36.54 -19.22
C THR A 11 -6.29 35.05 -19.33
N TYR A 12 -6.70 34.37 -20.40
CA TYR A 12 -6.41 32.95 -20.56
C TYR A 12 -4.93 32.63 -20.72
N HIS A 13 -4.17 33.46 -21.46
CA HIS A 13 -2.71 33.31 -21.52
C HIS A 13 -2.05 33.53 -20.15
N GLU A 14 -2.53 34.51 -19.40
CA GLU A 14 -2.04 34.77 -18.05
C GLU A 14 -2.37 33.62 -17.08
N ASP A 15 -3.59 33.07 -17.14
CA ASP A 15 -4.02 31.91 -16.35
C ASP A 15 -3.13 30.68 -16.61
N VAL A 16 -2.82 30.42 -17.89
CA VAL A 16 -1.91 29.34 -18.30
C VAL A 16 -0.51 29.56 -17.73
N GLU A 17 0.06 30.76 -17.92
CA GLU A 17 1.41 31.08 -17.43
C GLU A 17 1.51 30.94 -15.90
N ARG A 18 0.47 31.35 -15.17
CA ARG A 18 0.38 31.19 -13.72
C ARG A 18 0.30 29.72 -13.31
N ALA A 19 -0.56 28.93 -13.96
CA ALA A 19 -0.69 27.51 -13.68
C ALA A 19 0.60 26.74 -13.97
N VAL A 20 1.31 27.07 -15.06
CA VAL A 20 2.62 26.50 -15.39
C VAL A 20 3.67 26.84 -14.34
N LYS A 21 3.73 28.10 -13.89
CA LYS A 21 4.66 28.52 -12.81
C LYS A 21 4.38 27.77 -11.51
N LEU A 22 3.12 27.63 -11.13
CA LEU A 22 2.72 26.91 -9.92
C LEU A 22 3.05 25.41 -10.04
N ALA A 23 2.70 24.77 -11.15
CA ALA A 23 3.04 23.36 -11.38
C ALA A 23 4.56 23.13 -11.33
N THR A 24 5.35 24.04 -11.91
CA THR A 24 6.82 23.99 -11.88
C THR A 24 7.36 24.15 -10.46
N LYS A 25 6.73 24.97 -9.62
CA LYS A 25 7.09 25.15 -8.21
C LYS A 25 6.80 23.87 -7.42
N LEU A 26 5.60 23.32 -7.55
CA LEU A 26 5.19 22.08 -6.89
C LEU A 26 6.09 20.89 -7.28
N LEU A 27 6.43 20.74 -8.56
CA LEU A 27 7.33 19.67 -9.03
C LEU A 27 8.78 19.81 -8.51
N LYS A 28 9.19 20.99 -8.06
CA LYS A 28 10.50 21.21 -7.44
C LYS A 28 10.49 20.87 -5.95
N GLU A 29 9.34 20.93 -5.31
CA GLU A 29 9.17 20.50 -3.92
C GLU A 29 9.32 18.98 -3.88
N LYS A 30 10.25 18.48 -3.05
CA LYS A 30 10.47 17.05 -2.84
C LYS A 30 9.89 16.67 -1.48
N PRO A 31 8.59 16.33 -1.41
CA PRO A 31 7.99 15.86 -0.16
C PRO A 31 8.71 14.58 0.30
N LYS A 32 8.91 14.47 1.62
CA LYS A 32 9.57 13.33 2.24
C LYS A 32 8.64 12.12 2.39
N SER A 33 7.37 12.36 2.74
CA SER A 33 6.37 11.32 2.94
C SER A 33 5.58 11.03 1.65
N TYR A 34 5.07 9.81 1.54
CA TYR A 34 4.31 9.29 0.41
C TYR A 34 3.00 10.06 0.16
N LEU A 35 2.22 10.36 1.21
CA LEU A 35 0.90 10.98 1.04
C LEU A 35 1.01 12.43 0.51
N PRO A 36 1.86 13.31 1.08
CA PRO A 36 2.10 14.65 0.51
C PRO A 36 2.65 14.60 -0.92
N LYS A 37 3.42 13.56 -1.27
CA LYS A 37 3.89 13.33 -2.64
C LYS A 37 2.72 13.07 -3.58
N LEU A 38 1.84 12.14 -3.24
CA LEU A 38 0.66 11.83 -4.02
C LEU A 38 -0.26 13.05 -4.18
N GLU A 39 -0.52 13.79 -3.10
CA GLU A 39 -1.31 15.03 -3.14
C GLU A 39 -0.72 16.07 -4.10
N THR A 40 0.61 16.22 -4.08
CA THR A 40 1.33 17.13 -4.97
C THR A 40 1.16 16.69 -6.43
N GLU A 41 1.35 15.41 -6.73
CA GLU A 41 1.17 14.87 -8.08
C GLU A 41 -0.27 15.03 -8.59
N GLN A 42 -1.27 14.78 -7.74
CA GLN A 42 -2.69 14.98 -8.08
C GLN A 42 -3.01 16.45 -8.35
N ARG A 43 -2.46 17.35 -7.52
CA ARG A 43 -2.62 18.80 -7.72
C ARG A 43 -1.99 19.26 -9.02
N VAL A 44 -0.81 18.74 -9.36
CA VAL A 44 -0.17 19.02 -10.66
C VAL A 44 -1.03 18.50 -11.81
N ARG A 45 -1.65 17.33 -11.70
CA ARG A 45 -2.61 16.85 -12.72
C ARG A 45 -3.80 17.80 -12.88
N ASN A 46 -4.42 18.24 -11.78
CA ASN A 46 -5.53 19.20 -11.83
C ASN A 46 -5.11 20.52 -12.51
N LEU A 47 -3.88 20.98 -12.26
CA LEU A 47 -3.31 22.15 -12.95
C LEU A 47 -3.12 21.90 -14.45
N VAL A 48 -2.68 20.69 -14.86
CA VAL A 48 -2.56 20.33 -16.28
C VAL A 48 -3.93 20.29 -16.96
N GLU A 49 -4.95 19.72 -16.32
CA GLU A 49 -6.33 19.71 -16.83
C GLU A 49 -6.88 21.15 -16.96
N PHE A 50 -6.60 22.01 -15.96
CA PHE A 50 -6.92 23.44 -16.03
C PHE A 50 -6.22 24.13 -17.20
N ILE A 51 -4.93 23.88 -17.42
CA ILE A 51 -4.17 24.42 -18.55
C ILE A 51 -4.78 23.97 -19.89
N GLN A 52 -5.14 22.69 -20.01
CA GLN A 52 -5.75 22.14 -21.22
C GLN A 52 -7.11 22.79 -21.52
N ASP A 53 -7.97 22.98 -20.51
CA ASP A 53 -9.26 23.69 -20.66
C ASP A 53 -9.05 25.13 -21.13
N ARG A 54 -8.06 25.84 -20.59
CA ARG A 54 -7.74 27.22 -21.02
C ARG A 54 -7.21 27.28 -22.44
N TYR A 55 -6.37 26.34 -22.85
CA TYR A 55 -5.91 26.26 -24.23
C TYR A 55 -7.03 25.92 -25.20
N GLN A 56 -7.97 25.04 -24.84
CA GLN A 56 -9.15 24.74 -25.67
C GLN A 56 -10.00 25.99 -25.90
N LYS A 57 -10.26 26.78 -24.84
CA LYS A 57 -10.97 28.07 -24.94
C LYS A 57 -10.20 29.08 -25.80
N LEU A 58 -8.88 29.16 -25.66
CA LEU A 58 -8.05 30.01 -26.50
C LEU A 58 -8.13 29.61 -27.98
N LEU A 59 -8.07 28.31 -28.29
CA LEU A 59 -8.20 27.82 -29.67
C LEU A 59 -9.54 28.23 -30.27
N GLN A 60 -10.64 28.07 -29.54
CA GLN A 60 -11.97 28.52 -29.97
C GLN A 60 -12.01 30.04 -30.27
N LEU A 61 -11.38 30.86 -29.42
CA LEU A 61 -11.28 32.31 -29.65
C LEU A 61 -10.42 32.67 -30.86
N TYR A 62 -9.39 31.87 -31.17
CA TYR A 62 -8.52 32.10 -32.33
C TYR A 62 -9.14 31.62 -33.63
N GLU A 63 -9.88 30.52 -33.61
CA GLU A 63 -10.67 30.00 -34.73
C GLU A 63 -11.78 30.98 -35.14
N ASP A 64 -12.32 31.74 -34.18
CA ASP A 64 -13.28 32.83 -34.38
C ASP A 64 -14.53 32.37 -35.17
N GLU A 65 -15.11 31.22 -34.80
CA GLU A 65 -16.31 30.69 -35.47
C GLU A 65 -17.49 31.68 -35.44
N ASP A 66 -17.60 32.48 -34.37
CA ASP A 66 -18.65 33.48 -34.19
C ASP A 66 -18.34 34.83 -34.88
N GLY A 67 -17.14 35.00 -35.46
CA GLY A 67 -16.69 36.25 -36.12
C GLY A 67 -16.55 37.45 -35.18
N THR A 68 -16.64 37.23 -33.87
CA THR A 68 -16.61 38.30 -32.85
C THR A 68 -15.26 38.99 -32.78
N ARG A 69 -14.17 38.26 -32.98
CA ARG A 69 -12.81 38.80 -33.00
C ARG A 69 -12.60 39.62 -34.25
N ALA A 70 -13.02 39.13 -35.41
CA ALA A 70 -12.99 39.89 -36.67
C ALA A 70 -13.80 41.18 -36.56
N ALA A 71 -15.00 41.13 -36.00
CA ALA A 71 -15.85 42.30 -35.77
C ALA A 71 -15.23 43.32 -34.80
N GLU A 72 -14.54 42.86 -33.75
CA GLU A 72 -13.82 43.75 -32.84
C GLU A 72 -12.60 44.40 -33.52
N ILE A 73 -11.88 43.68 -34.37
CA ILE A 73 -10.75 44.23 -35.15
C ILE A 73 -11.26 45.28 -36.14
N GLU A 74 -12.31 44.96 -36.91
CA GLU A 74 -12.92 45.89 -37.86
C GLU A 74 -13.41 47.17 -37.17
N TYR A 75 -14.00 47.02 -35.98
CA TYR A 75 -14.39 48.16 -35.14
C TYR A 75 -13.20 49.03 -34.73
N LEU A 76 -12.05 48.43 -34.41
CA LEU A 76 -10.83 49.15 -34.03
C LEU A 76 -10.12 49.81 -35.22
N GLU A 77 -10.34 49.32 -36.45
CA GLU A 77 -9.73 49.85 -37.68
C GLU A 77 -10.45 51.07 -38.28
N GLN A 78 -11.58 51.48 -37.71
CA GLN A 78 -12.37 52.60 -38.22
C GLN A 78 -11.59 53.95 -38.19
N PRO A 79 -11.84 54.88 -39.15
CA PRO A 79 -11.15 56.17 -39.20
C PRO A 79 -11.35 57.03 -37.93
N GLU A 80 -12.49 56.87 -37.26
CA GLU A 80 -12.87 57.54 -36.02
C GLU A 80 -12.40 56.79 -34.75
N ARG A 81 -11.46 55.84 -34.87
CA ARG A 81 -10.97 54.99 -33.76
C ARG A 81 -10.61 55.74 -32.49
N LEU A 82 -10.03 56.94 -32.62
CA LEU A 82 -9.57 57.72 -31.46
C LEU A 82 -10.73 58.34 -30.69
N SER A 83 -11.77 58.86 -31.36
CA SER A 83 -12.93 59.44 -30.68
C SER A 83 -13.73 58.35 -29.96
N LEU A 84 -14.01 57.24 -30.64
CA LEU A 84 -14.71 56.08 -30.06
C LEU A 84 -13.96 55.50 -28.86
N PHE A 85 -12.62 55.45 -28.93
CA PHE A 85 -11.78 55.01 -27.81
C PHE A 85 -11.91 55.95 -26.60
N TYR A 86 -11.81 57.27 -26.78
CA TYR A 86 -11.89 58.22 -25.68
C TYR A 86 -13.30 58.30 -25.07
N GLU A 87 -14.36 58.07 -25.87
CA GLU A 87 -15.73 57.93 -25.38
C GLU A 87 -15.88 56.70 -24.48
N ARG A 88 -15.47 55.51 -24.95
CA ARG A 88 -15.45 54.28 -24.12
C ARG A 88 -14.59 54.45 -22.87
N LEU A 89 -13.42 55.07 -22.98
CA LEU A 89 -12.57 55.34 -21.82
C LEU A 89 -13.26 56.25 -20.80
N ARG A 90 -14.03 57.24 -21.27
CA ARG A 90 -14.82 58.11 -20.39
C ARG A 90 -15.94 57.33 -19.71
N GLU A 91 -16.68 56.51 -20.44
CA GLU A 91 -17.73 55.64 -19.89
C GLU A 91 -17.19 54.69 -18.83
N ILE A 92 -16.06 54.04 -19.12
CA ILE A 92 -15.37 53.15 -18.17
C ILE A 92 -14.94 53.95 -16.94
N LYS A 93 -14.27 55.11 -17.10
CA LYS A 93 -13.87 55.95 -15.96
C LYS A 93 -15.07 56.40 -15.13
N GLU A 94 -16.18 56.75 -15.77
CA GLU A 94 -17.41 57.12 -15.07
C GLU A 94 -18.06 55.92 -14.36
N SER A 95 -18.05 54.72 -14.96
CA SER A 95 -18.55 53.52 -14.30
C SER A 95 -17.71 53.20 -13.07
N TYR A 96 -16.38 53.20 -13.17
CA TYR A 96 -15.48 53.01 -12.01
C TYR A 96 -15.68 54.09 -10.94
N ARG A 97 -15.95 55.35 -11.34
CA ARG A 97 -16.26 56.44 -10.41
C ARG A 97 -17.61 56.25 -9.71
N LYS A 98 -18.63 55.72 -10.40
CA LYS A 98 -19.98 55.44 -9.87
C LYS A 98 -20.03 54.20 -8.98
N THR A 99 -19.28 53.15 -9.29
CA THR A 99 -19.20 51.92 -8.46
C THR A 99 -18.40 52.14 -7.17
N GLY A 100 -17.82 53.34 -7.01
CA GLY A 100 -17.07 53.76 -5.83
C GLY A 100 -15.68 53.12 -5.79
N ASN A 101 -14.78 53.78 -5.06
CA ASN A 101 -13.41 53.37 -4.73
C ASN A 101 -13.28 52.00 -4.01
N ARG A 102 -14.15 51.01 -4.25
CA ARG A 102 -13.96 49.62 -3.83
C ARG A 102 -12.73 48.96 -4.47
N GLY A 103 -12.12 49.58 -5.48
CA GLY A 103 -10.86 49.16 -6.09
C GLY A 103 -9.59 49.70 -5.43
N ASN A 104 -9.67 50.64 -4.49
CA ASN A 104 -8.47 51.30 -3.92
C ASN A 104 -7.77 50.52 -2.78
N GLU A 105 -8.19 49.29 -2.48
CA GLU A 105 -7.37 48.36 -1.66
C GLU A 105 -6.28 47.63 -2.47
N LEU A 106 -6.22 47.85 -3.79
CA LEU A 106 -5.26 47.17 -4.68
C LEU A 106 -3.91 47.89 -4.85
N ASP A 107 -3.72 49.10 -4.31
CA ASP A 107 -2.54 49.93 -4.66
C ASP A 107 -1.31 49.74 -3.75
N SER A 108 -1.37 48.81 -2.79
CA SER A 108 -0.19 48.33 -2.03
C SER A 108 0.12 46.85 -2.32
N SER A 109 -0.45 46.29 -3.39
CA SER A 109 -0.87 44.89 -3.44
C SER A 109 -0.28 44.06 -4.58
N SER A 110 0.82 44.42 -5.25
CA SER A 110 1.33 43.56 -6.35
C SER A 110 1.86 42.20 -5.86
N VAL A 111 2.47 42.16 -4.67
CA VAL A 111 2.94 40.90 -4.03
C VAL A 111 1.82 40.17 -3.30
N LEU A 112 0.87 40.91 -2.73
CA LEU A 112 -0.31 40.33 -2.08
C LEU A 112 -1.32 39.78 -3.10
N THR A 113 -1.43 40.36 -4.30
CA THR A 113 -2.25 39.82 -5.40
C THR A 113 -1.65 38.54 -5.95
N ALA A 114 -0.34 38.48 -6.21
CA ALA A 114 0.29 37.25 -6.72
C ALA A 114 0.12 36.06 -5.76
N LYS A 115 0.32 36.28 -4.44
CA LYS A 115 0.08 35.24 -3.42
C LYS A 115 -1.39 34.85 -3.30
N LYS A 116 -2.31 35.83 -3.28
CA LYS A 116 -3.75 35.56 -3.26
C LYS A 116 -4.23 34.81 -4.50
N GLN A 117 -3.68 35.13 -5.67
CA GLN A 117 -3.97 34.44 -6.93
C GLN A 117 -3.43 33.02 -6.94
N GLU A 118 -2.24 32.81 -6.35
CA GLU A 118 -1.70 31.46 -6.13
C GLU A 118 -2.59 30.65 -5.19
N GLU A 119 -3.01 31.23 -4.07
CA GLU A 119 -3.95 30.61 -3.11
C GLU A 119 -5.30 30.28 -3.75
N GLU A 120 -5.86 31.18 -4.56
CA GLU A 120 -7.11 30.94 -5.30
C GLU A 120 -6.96 29.78 -6.29
N LEU A 121 -5.85 29.73 -7.03
CA LEU A 121 -5.57 28.65 -7.97
C LEU A 121 -5.33 27.31 -7.25
N LEU A 122 -4.66 27.34 -6.09
CA LEU A 122 -4.48 26.18 -5.22
C LEU A 122 -5.82 25.65 -4.69
N ALA A 123 -6.73 26.55 -4.28
CA ALA A 123 -8.06 26.17 -3.82
C ALA A 123 -8.91 25.57 -4.96
N LEU A 124 -8.80 26.12 -6.17
CA LEU A 124 -9.53 25.60 -7.34
C LEU A 124 -9.01 24.22 -7.78
N THR A 125 -7.73 23.94 -7.55
CA THR A 125 -7.05 22.70 -7.95
C THR A 125 -6.82 21.72 -6.80
N GLU A 126 -7.53 21.91 -5.69
CA GLU A 126 -7.41 21.07 -4.50
C GLU A 126 -7.70 19.60 -4.83
N PRO A 127 -6.77 18.68 -4.53
CA PRO A 127 -6.94 17.28 -4.86
C PRO A 127 -7.95 16.62 -3.93
N LYS A 128 -8.89 15.87 -4.51
CA LYS A 128 -9.81 15.02 -3.76
C LYS A 128 -9.28 13.59 -3.84
N LEU A 129 -8.61 13.13 -2.79
CA LEU A 129 -8.16 11.74 -2.70
C LEU A 129 -9.38 10.85 -2.46
N VAL A 130 -9.79 10.09 -3.48
CA VAL A 130 -10.94 9.17 -3.42
C VAL A 130 -10.43 7.74 -3.29
N PHE A 131 -9.87 7.41 -2.13
CA PHE A 131 -9.46 6.05 -1.78
C PHE A 131 -10.43 5.46 -0.75
N SER A 132 -10.65 4.15 -0.84
CA SER A 132 -11.30 3.40 0.23
C SER A 132 -10.40 3.36 1.48
N GLY A 133 -10.99 3.15 2.65
CA GLY A 133 -10.22 2.98 3.89
C GLY A 133 -9.23 1.81 3.79
N GLU A 134 -9.64 0.69 3.19
CA GLU A 134 -8.77 -0.48 2.99
C GLU A 134 -7.65 -0.25 1.96
N GLU A 135 -7.81 0.74 1.06
CA GLU A 135 -6.76 1.10 0.10
C GLU A 135 -5.64 1.96 0.73
N ASN A 136 -5.90 2.53 1.92
CA ASN A 136 -5.01 3.39 2.68
C ASN A 136 -4.22 4.38 1.81
N TYR A 137 -4.95 5.26 1.10
CA TYR A 137 -4.41 6.28 0.18
C TYR A 137 -3.53 5.72 -0.94
N GLY A 138 -3.82 4.49 -1.40
CA GLY A 138 -3.13 3.86 -2.53
C GLY A 138 -1.94 2.99 -2.11
N ARG A 139 -1.69 2.81 -0.81
CA ARG A 139 -0.66 1.91 -0.30
C ARG A 139 -1.00 0.44 -0.55
N TYR A 140 -2.30 0.12 -0.51
CA TYR A 140 -2.83 -1.24 -0.66
C TYR A 140 -3.97 -1.27 -1.69
N LEU A 141 -4.22 -2.47 -2.22
CA LEU A 141 -5.31 -2.78 -3.13
C LEU A 141 -6.42 -3.52 -2.37
N ASP A 142 -7.67 -3.09 -2.51
CA ASP A 142 -8.81 -3.83 -1.98
C ASP A 142 -9.31 -4.86 -2.99
N LEU A 143 -8.76 -6.08 -2.89
CA LEU A 143 -9.10 -7.21 -3.75
C LEU A 143 -10.03 -8.23 -3.09
N SER A 144 -10.54 -7.93 -1.89
CA SER A 144 -11.33 -8.87 -1.07
C SER A 144 -12.66 -9.23 -1.77
N SER A 145 -13.35 -8.22 -2.29
CA SER A 145 -14.60 -8.40 -3.02
C SER A 145 -14.42 -9.18 -4.33
N PHE A 146 -13.30 -8.97 -5.02
CA PHE A 146 -12.95 -9.67 -6.25
C PHE A 146 -12.62 -11.14 -5.99
N TYR A 147 -11.94 -11.44 -4.89
CA TYR A 147 -11.67 -12.81 -4.45
C TYR A 147 -12.96 -13.59 -4.18
N GLU A 148 -13.93 -13.01 -3.46
CA GLU A 148 -15.22 -13.65 -3.20
C GLU A 148 -15.97 -13.98 -4.50
N VAL A 149 -15.94 -13.07 -5.47
CA VAL A 149 -16.54 -13.31 -6.79
C VAL A 149 -15.80 -14.44 -7.50
N PHE A 150 -14.46 -14.44 -7.49
CA PHE A 150 -13.63 -15.42 -8.18
C PHE A 150 -13.87 -16.86 -7.68
N VAL A 151 -13.87 -17.07 -6.35
CA VAL A 151 -14.10 -18.39 -5.73
C VAL A 151 -15.50 -18.94 -6.06
N ASN A 152 -16.49 -18.05 -6.22
CA ASN A 152 -17.85 -18.44 -6.59
C ASN A 152 -18.01 -18.84 -8.07
N ILE A 153 -17.00 -18.61 -8.93
CA ILE A 153 -17.06 -19.02 -10.34
C ILE A 153 -16.85 -20.53 -10.43
N LYS A 154 -17.87 -21.24 -10.91
CA LYS A 154 -17.79 -22.70 -11.12
C LYS A 154 -16.58 -23.06 -11.97
N GLY A 155 -15.69 -23.91 -11.47
CA GLY A 155 -14.49 -24.37 -12.18
C GLY A 155 -13.32 -23.39 -12.19
N ALA A 156 -13.37 -22.34 -11.37
CA ALA A 156 -12.17 -21.65 -10.91
C ALA A 156 -11.39 -22.58 -9.94
N PRO A 157 -10.06 -22.45 -9.87
CA PRO A 157 -9.27 -23.17 -8.88
C PRO A 157 -9.64 -22.71 -7.46
N GLU A 158 -9.71 -23.67 -6.53
CA GLU A 158 -9.82 -23.38 -5.11
C GLU A 158 -8.46 -22.86 -4.62
N VAL A 159 -8.40 -21.57 -4.31
CA VAL A 159 -7.19 -20.87 -3.85
C VAL A 159 -7.54 -20.06 -2.61
N ASP A 160 -6.59 -19.93 -1.68
CA ASP A 160 -6.71 -19.01 -0.55
C ASP A 160 -6.48 -17.55 -1.00
N TYR A 161 -6.81 -16.57 -0.16
CA TYR A 161 -6.70 -15.15 -0.51
C TYR A 161 -5.24 -14.73 -0.81
N ILE A 162 -4.27 -15.19 -0.02
CA ILE A 162 -2.84 -14.87 -0.26
C ILE A 162 -2.35 -15.47 -1.59
N ASP A 163 -2.78 -16.68 -1.90
CA ASP A 163 -2.45 -17.36 -3.16
C ASP A 163 -3.13 -16.66 -4.33
N TYR A 164 -4.37 -16.21 -4.16
CA TYR A 164 -5.10 -15.41 -5.13
C TYR A 164 -4.34 -14.11 -5.46
N LEU A 165 -3.89 -13.34 -4.46
CA LEU A 165 -3.08 -12.12 -4.67
C LEU A 165 -1.81 -12.38 -5.49
N SER A 166 -1.27 -13.60 -5.42
CA SER A 166 -0.05 -14.00 -6.15
C SER A 166 -0.30 -14.55 -7.56
N THR A 167 -1.56 -14.87 -7.91
CA THR A 167 -1.91 -15.65 -9.12
C THR A 167 -3.01 -15.03 -9.99
N PHE A 168 -3.79 -14.07 -9.49
CA PHE A 168 -4.96 -13.55 -10.20
C PHE A 168 -4.64 -12.90 -11.57
N TYR A 169 -3.42 -12.37 -11.73
CA TYR A 169 -2.91 -11.78 -12.97
C TYR A 169 -2.09 -12.76 -13.83
N LYS A 170 -1.90 -14.01 -13.37
CA LYS A 170 -1.16 -15.07 -14.08
C LYS A 170 -2.10 -15.96 -14.88
N PHE A 171 -2.57 -15.43 -16.00
CA PHE A 171 -3.63 -16.05 -16.81
C PHE A 171 -3.28 -17.37 -17.48
N GLU A 172 -2.01 -17.77 -17.47
CA GLU A 172 -1.52 -19.08 -17.94
C GLU A 172 -2.06 -20.24 -17.09
N LEU A 173 -2.38 -19.98 -15.81
CA LEU A 173 -2.85 -20.98 -14.86
C LEU A 173 -4.34 -21.34 -15.07
N PHE A 174 -5.08 -20.56 -15.87
CA PHE A 174 -6.53 -20.72 -16.01
C PHE A 174 -6.94 -21.46 -17.29
N SER A 175 -7.86 -22.42 -17.14
CA SER A 175 -8.36 -23.23 -18.27
C SER A 175 -9.18 -22.39 -19.28
N LYS A 176 -9.07 -22.73 -20.57
CA LYS A 176 -9.90 -22.12 -21.64
C LYS A 176 -11.41 -22.24 -21.36
N SER A 177 -11.84 -23.33 -20.71
CA SER A 177 -13.24 -23.53 -20.30
C SER A 177 -13.73 -22.56 -19.22
N LEU A 178 -12.82 -22.03 -18.40
CA LEU A 178 -13.14 -20.97 -17.43
C LEU A 178 -13.26 -19.62 -18.16
N LYS A 179 -12.30 -19.32 -19.04
CA LYS A 179 -12.24 -18.06 -19.80
C LYS A 179 -13.47 -17.78 -20.67
N ASN A 180 -14.09 -18.84 -21.21
CA ASN A 180 -15.30 -18.73 -22.02
C ASN A 180 -16.59 -18.50 -21.20
N LYS A 181 -16.55 -18.52 -19.86
CA LYS A 181 -17.74 -18.31 -19.03
C LYS A 181 -18.02 -16.83 -18.87
N LYS A 182 -19.26 -16.43 -19.11
CA LYS A 182 -19.72 -15.04 -18.93
C LYS A 182 -19.43 -14.49 -17.52
N ALA A 183 -19.56 -15.31 -16.48
CA ALA A 183 -19.24 -14.90 -15.10
C ALA A 183 -17.77 -14.48 -14.94
N TYR A 184 -16.84 -15.18 -15.60
CA TYR A 184 -15.43 -14.83 -15.60
C TYR A 184 -15.16 -13.54 -16.39
N GLN A 185 -15.82 -13.36 -17.53
CA GLN A 185 -15.71 -12.13 -18.31
C GLN A 185 -16.19 -10.91 -17.54
N THR A 186 -17.31 -11.03 -16.82
CA THR A 186 -17.82 -9.96 -15.95
C THR A 186 -16.85 -9.66 -14.81
N TYR A 187 -16.32 -10.70 -14.16
CA TYR A 187 -15.28 -10.54 -13.14
C TYR A 187 -14.04 -9.81 -13.69
N LEU A 188 -13.51 -10.22 -14.84
CA LEU A 188 -12.36 -9.57 -15.48
C LEU A 188 -12.65 -8.11 -15.83
N SER A 189 -13.83 -7.81 -16.37
CA SER A 189 -14.19 -6.43 -16.70
C SER A 189 -14.27 -5.53 -15.47
N SER A 190 -14.85 -6.03 -14.36
CA SER A 190 -14.92 -5.28 -13.11
C SER A 190 -13.53 -5.09 -12.49
N LEU A 191 -12.69 -6.13 -12.52
CA LEU A 191 -11.33 -6.08 -12.02
C LEU A 191 -10.47 -5.11 -12.83
N LEU A 192 -10.57 -5.14 -14.16
CA LEU A 192 -9.85 -4.21 -15.03
C LEU A 192 -10.24 -2.76 -14.74
N ASN A 193 -11.55 -2.47 -14.66
CA ASN A 193 -12.03 -1.12 -14.34
C ASN A 193 -11.48 -0.63 -12.98
N TYR A 194 -11.50 -1.50 -11.97
CA TYR A 194 -10.95 -1.18 -10.65
C TYR A 194 -9.45 -0.87 -10.70
N LEU A 195 -8.65 -1.73 -11.35
CA LEU A 195 -7.21 -1.54 -11.45
C LEU A 195 -6.84 -0.29 -12.27
N GLU A 196 -7.60 0.00 -13.33
CA GLU A 196 -7.42 1.20 -14.13
C GLU A 196 -7.72 2.46 -13.30
N ASP A 197 -8.86 2.50 -12.62
CA ASP A 197 -9.23 3.62 -11.76
C ASP A 197 -8.24 3.79 -10.60
N PHE A 198 -7.81 2.69 -9.98
CA PHE A 198 -6.79 2.71 -8.93
C PHE A 198 -5.45 3.25 -9.45
N SER A 199 -4.98 2.76 -10.60
CA SER A 199 -3.73 3.22 -11.21
C SER A 199 -3.77 4.70 -11.59
N ARG A 200 -4.93 5.20 -12.05
CA ARG A 200 -5.14 6.61 -12.38
C ARG A 200 -5.12 7.50 -11.14
N LYS A 201 -5.68 7.00 -10.03
CA LYS A 201 -5.61 7.66 -8.72
C LYS A 201 -4.20 7.64 -8.15
N LEU A 202 -3.44 6.57 -8.33
CA LEU A 202 -2.12 6.41 -7.74
C LEU A 202 -1.01 7.16 -8.51
N ARG A 203 -1.08 7.15 -9.85
CA ARG A 203 -0.07 7.75 -10.73
C ARG A 203 -0.74 8.74 -11.69
N PRO A 204 -1.19 9.89 -11.17
CA PRO A 204 -1.98 10.86 -11.92
C PRO A 204 -1.28 11.46 -13.14
N LEU A 205 0.06 11.54 -13.12
CA LEU A 205 0.87 12.18 -14.16
C LEU A 205 1.20 11.26 -15.35
N ARG A 206 0.76 10.00 -15.30
CA ARG A 206 1.00 9.00 -16.34
C ARG A 206 0.00 9.14 -17.48
N ASP A 207 0.49 9.07 -18.72
CA ASP A 207 -0.38 9.08 -19.91
C ASP A 207 -0.94 7.67 -20.19
N GLU A 208 -2.00 7.34 -19.46
CA GLU A 208 -2.73 6.07 -19.60
C GLU A 208 -3.22 5.82 -21.03
N THR A 209 -3.61 6.89 -21.74
CA THR A 209 -4.22 6.79 -23.07
C THR A 209 -3.21 6.37 -24.13
N ALA A 210 -2.01 6.94 -24.10
CA ALA A 210 -0.95 6.60 -25.02
C ALA A 210 -0.44 5.17 -24.79
N GLU A 211 -0.30 4.77 -23.52
CA GLU A 211 0.17 3.42 -23.17
C GLU A 211 -0.83 2.35 -23.56
N ARG A 212 -2.12 2.55 -23.26
CA ARG A 212 -3.19 1.66 -23.73
C ARG A 212 -3.13 1.50 -25.23
N ARG A 213 -3.08 2.61 -25.98
CA ARG A 213 -3.02 2.56 -27.45
C ARG A 213 -1.81 1.77 -27.96
N ASN A 214 -0.66 1.91 -27.32
CA ASN A 214 0.55 1.17 -27.67
C ASN A 214 0.40 -0.34 -27.39
N LEU A 215 -0.13 -0.71 -26.23
CA LEU A 215 -0.38 -2.11 -25.86
C LEU A 215 -1.41 -2.76 -26.78
N GLU A 216 -2.49 -2.07 -27.09
CA GLU A 216 -3.50 -2.55 -28.04
C GLU A 216 -2.91 -2.73 -29.44
N ALA A 217 -2.06 -1.82 -29.90
CA ALA A 217 -1.37 -1.96 -31.18
C ALA A 217 -0.43 -3.18 -31.19
N LYS A 218 0.33 -3.41 -30.11
CA LYS A 218 1.20 -4.59 -29.95
C LYS A 218 0.38 -5.88 -29.90
N PHE A 219 -0.76 -5.87 -29.21
CA PHE A 219 -1.68 -6.99 -29.14
C PHE A 219 -2.20 -7.35 -30.53
N GLU A 220 -2.72 -6.37 -31.28
CA GLU A 220 -3.26 -6.60 -32.62
C GLU A 220 -2.19 -7.14 -33.60
N GLN A 221 -0.94 -6.72 -33.47
CA GLN A 221 0.18 -7.26 -34.26
C GLN A 221 0.49 -8.73 -33.92
N ASN A 222 0.42 -9.08 -32.64
CA ASN A 222 0.78 -10.42 -32.15
C ASN A 222 -0.42 -11.39 -32.12
N TRP A 223 -1.64 -10.88 -32.24
CA TRP A 223 -2.86 -11.67 -32.16
C TRP A 223 -3.00 -12.59 -33.38
N LYS A 224 -2.60 -13.84 -33.20
CA LYS A 224 -2.96 -14.93 -34.09
C LYS A 224 -4.17 -15.62 -33.51
N ALA A 225 -5.32 -15.48 -34.16
CA ALA A 225 -6.45 -16.34 -33.82
C ALA A 225 -5.98 -17.79 -33.95
N GLU A 226 -5.96 -18.54 -32.84
CA GLU A 226 -5.84 -19.99 -32.89
C GLU A 226 -7.09 -20.57 -33.57
N VAL A 227 -7.17 -20.42 -34.89
CA VAL A 227 -7.82 -21.45 -35.69
C VAL A 227 -6.93 -22.65 -35.48
N SER A 228 -7.49 -23.73 -34.95
CA SER A 228 -6.81 -25.01 -34.80
C SER A 228 -6.44 -25.56 -36.17
N GLU A 229 -5.40 -25.01 -36.78
CA GLU A 229 -4.62 -25.69 -37.80
C GLU A 229 -3.83 -26.76 -37.06
N ALA A 230 -4.50 -27.88 -36.77
CA ALA A 230 -3.85 -29.17 -36.98
C ALA A 230 -3.57 -29.31 -38.49
N ALA A 231 -2.78 -28.39 -39.05
CA ALA A 231 -2.23 -28.48 -40.39
C ALA A 231 -1.06 -29.45 -40.30
N VAL A 232 -1.39 -30.74 -40.13
CA VAL A 232 -0.58 -31.74 -40.81
C VAL A 232 -0.69 -31.37 -42.28
N LYS A 233 0.43 -31.00 -42.91
CA LYS A 233 0.48 -30.65 -44.32
C LYS A 233 0.07 -31.88 -45.14
N LEU A 234 -1.23 -31.98 -45.41
CA LEU A 234 -1.83 -32.95 -46.34
C LEU A 234 -1.27 -32.79 -47.77
N GLU A 235 -0.51 -31.73 -48.02
CA GLU A 235 0.23 -31.46 -49.26
C GLU A 235 1.28 -32.53 -49.58
N GLU A 236 1.91 -33.13 -48.56
CA GLU A 236 3.04 -34.07 -48.71
C GLU A 236 2.63 -35.48 -49.18
N PHE A 237 1.34 -35.83 -49.11
CA PHE A 237 0.84 -37.18 -49.42
C PHE A 237 0.04 -37.19 -50.72
N ASN A 238 0.42 -38.02 -51.69
CA ASN A 238 -0.21 -38.07 -53.01
C ASN A 238 -1.20 -39.23 -53.18
N SER A 239 -1.17 -40.22 -52.28
CA SER A 239 -2.13 -41.32 -52.26
C SER A 239 -2.66 -41.62 -50.86
N ALA A 240 -3.84 -42.25 -50.79
CA ALA A 240 -4.42 -42.69 -49.51
C ALA A 240 -3.63 -43.84 -48.86
N GLU A 241 -2.85 -44.59 -49.64
CA GLU A 241 -1.99 -45.69 -49.18
C GLU A 241 -0.70 -45.16 -48.54
N GLU A 242 -0.14 -44.08 -49.07
CA GLU A 242 1.00 -43.37 -48.47
C GLU A 242 0.64 -42.71 -47.14
N LEU A 243 -0.60 -42.22 -47.03
CA LEU A 243 -1.10 -41.57 -45.81
C LEU A 243 -1.40 -42.60 -44.71
N GLU A 244 -1.89 -43.79 -45.07
CA GLU A 244 -2.05 -44.90 -44.11
C GLU A 244 -0.71 -45.46 -43.62
N ALA A 245 0.30 -45.54 -44.50
CA ALA A 245 1.62 -46.06 -44.14
C ALA A 245 2.40 -45.13 -43.20
N ASN A 246 2.19 -43.82 -43.28
CA ASN A 246 2.96 -42.81 -42.55
C ASN A 246 2.21 -42.17 -41.37
N VAL A 247 0.87 -42.21 -41.35
CA VAL A 247 0.06 -41.58 -40.29
C VAL A 247 -0.70 -42.65 -39.53
N SER A 248 -0.68 -42.59 -38.19
CA SER A 248 -1.35 -43.61 -37.39
C SER A 248 -2.89 -43.54 -37.54
N PRO A 249 -3.60 -44.67 -37.41
CA PRO A 249 -5.07 -44.71 -37.46
C PRO A 249 -5.77 -43.83 -36.42
N GLU A 250 -5.09 -43.51 -35.32
CA GLU A 250 -5.59 -42.65 -34.24
C GLU A 250 -5.42 -41.16 -34.56
N GLU A 251 -4.30 -40.77 -35.17
CA GLU A 251 -4.06 -39.41 -35.66
C GLU A 251 -5.04 -39.06 -36.78
N MET A 252 -5.25 -39.96 -37.74
CA MET A 252 -6.28 -39.79 -38.77
C MET A 252 -7.68 -39.60 -38.17
N LYS A 253 -8.00 -40.33 -37.10
CA LYS A 253 -9.27 -40.20 -36.39
C LYS A 253 -9.38 -38.83 -35.71
N LYS A 254 -8.31 -38.35 -35.09
CA LYS A 254 -8.24 -37.02 -34.44
C LYS A 254 -8.39 -35.88 -35.46
N MET A 255 -7.76 -36.00 -36.63
CA MET A 255 -7.88 -35.03 -37.73
C MET A 255 -9.28 -35.01 -38.35
N LEU A 256 -9.89 -36.17 -38.61
CA LEU A 256 -11.26 -36.22 -39.10
C LEU A 256 -12.25 -35.63 -38.09
N LEU A 257 -12.03 -35.86 -36.80
CA LEU A 257 -12.84 -35.28 -35.72
C LEU A 257 -12.68 -33.76 -35.61
N SER A 258 -11.45 -33.23 -35.73
CA SER A 258 -11.23 -31.78 -35.71
C SER A 258 -11.86 -31.08 -36.91
N MET A 259 -11.89 -31.73 -38.08
CA MET A 259 -12.60 -31.25 -39.28
C MET A 259 -14.11 -31.52 -39.26
N GLY A 260 -14.64 -32.20 -38.23
CA GLY A 260 -16.07 -32.52 -38.08
C GLY A 260 -16.60 -33.62 -39.01
N LEU A 261 -15.71 -34.34 -39.70
CA LEU A 261 -16.00 -35.40 -40.66
C LEU A 261 -16.28 -36.75 -39.97
N LYS A 262 -16.89 -37.68 -40.70
CA LYS A 262 -17.13 -39.06 -40.22
C LYS A 262 -15.82 -39.84 -40.09
N CYS A 263 -15.53 -40.34 -38.89
CA CYS A 263 -14.32 -41.12 -38.57
C CYS A 263 -14.53 -42.65 -38.56
N GLY A 264 -15.73 -43.16 -38.88
CA GLY A 264 -16.00 -44.61 -38.95
C GLY A 264 -15.33 -45.30 -40.14
N GLY A 265 -15.21 -46.63 -40.12
CA GLY A 265 -14.62 -47.44 -41.21
C GLY A 265 -13.15 -47.80 -41.02
N THR A 266 -12.59 -48.42 -42.05
CA THR A 266 -11.18 -48.89 -42.10
C THR A 266 -10.18 -47.72 -42.16
N PRO A 267 -8.91 -47.90 -41.77
CA PRO A 267 -7.91 -46.83 -41.82
C PRO A 267 -7.72 -46.24 -43.24
N ILE A 268 -7.75 -47.07 -44.29
CA ILE A 268 -7.76 -46.65 -45.70
C ILE A 268 -8.92 -45.70 -46.01
N GLU A 269 -10.13 -45.99 -45.53
CA GLU A 269 -11.28 -45.11 -45.76
C GLU A 269 -11.16 -43.77 -45.01
N ARG A 270 -10.50 -43.75 -43.85
CA ARG A 270 -10.19 -42.51 -43.12
C ARG A 270 -9.17 -41.68 -43.89
N ALA A 271 -8.12 -42.31 -44.42
CA ALA A 271 -7.13 -41.66 -45.26
C ALA A 271 -7.74 -41.10 -46.55
N LYS A 272 -8.63 -41.84 -47.23
CA LYS A 272 -9.36 -41.35 -48.41
C LYS A 272 -10.21 -40.10 -48.10
N ARG A 273 -10.94 -40.09 -46.98
CA ARG A 273 -11.74 -38.92 -46.57
C ARG A 273 -10.88 -37.71 -46.21
N LEU A 274 -9.71 -37.91 -45.62
CA LEU A 274 -8.73 -36.84 -45.36
C LEU A 274 -8.08 -36.33 -46.66
N LEU A 275 -7.87 -37.20 -47.64
CA LEU A 275 -7.33 -36.79 -48.94
C LEU A 275 -8.39 -36.06 -49.79
N GLU A 276 -9.67 -36.38 -49.63
CA GLU A 276 -10.77 -35.66 -50.31
C GLU A 276 -10.95 -34.22 -49.82
N THR A 277 -10.43 -33.88 -48.64
CA THR A 277 -10.35 -32.50 -48.14
C THR A 277 -9.10 -31.76 -48.61
N LYS A 278 -8.18 -32.43 -49.31
CA LYS A 278 -7.00 -31.81 -49.91
C LYS A 278 -7.44 -30.79 -50.97
N ASN A 279 -6.97 -29.55 -50.82
CA ASN A 279 -7.22 -28.42 -51.75
C ASN A 279 -8.70 -28.05 -51.97
N LYS A 280 -9.59 -28.44 -51.05
CA LYS A 280 -11.01 -28.04 -51.09
C LYS A 280 -11.39 -27.36 -49.78
N GLU A 281 -12.04 -26.19 -49.89
CA GLU A 281 -12.63 -25.56 -48.72
C GLU A 281 -13.70 -26.47 -48.11
N LEU A 282 -13.74 -26.57 -46.78
CA LEU A 282 -14.69 -27.44 -46.08
C LEU A 282 -16.14 -27.16 -46.50
N SER A 283 -16.47 -25.92 -46.86
CA SER A 283 -17.78 -25.45 -47.38
C SER A 283 -18.25 -26.21 -48.62
N SER A 284 -17.33 -26.58 -49.52
CA SER A 284 -17.60 -27.24 -50.81
C SER A 284 -17.87 -28.75 -50.70
N LEU A 285 -17.62 -29.34 -49.54
CA LEU A 285 -17.79 -30.78 -49.32
C LEU A 285 -19.25 -31.17 -49.08
N PRO A 286 -19.72 -32.32 -49.60
CA PRO A 286 -21.10 -32.76 -49.48
C PRO A 286 -21.46 -33.05 -48.02
N ALA A 287 -22.67 -32.65 -47.61
CA ALA A 287 -23.18 -32.78 -46.24
C ALA A 287 -23.17 -34.23 -45.71
N SER A 288 -23.13 -35.23 -46.59
CA SER A 288 -23.05 -36.65 -46.25
C SER A 288 -21.73 -37.06 -45.61
N MET A 289 -20.65 -36.30 -45.80
CA MET A 289 -19.32 -36.59 -45.24
C MET A 289 -19.15 -36.10 -43.79
N PHE A 290 -19.99 -35.16 -43.36
CA PHE A 290 -19.94 -34.61 -42.01
C PHE A 290 -20.69 -35.48 -41.01
N SER A 291 -20.24 -35.45 -39.77
CA SER A 291 -20.93 -36.12 -38.67
C SER A 291 -22.30 -35.46 -38.40
N ARG A 292 -23.26 -36.25 -37.92
CA ARG A 292 -24.66 -35.81 -37.68
C ARG A 292 -24.77 -34.63 -36.70
N LYS A 293 -23.78 -34.44 -35.81
CA LYS A 293 -23.65 -33.27 -34.92
C LYS A 293 -23.26 -31.99 -35.68
N HIS A 294 -22.34 -32.07 -36.64
CA HIS A 294 -21.87 -30.91 -37.41
C HIS A 294 -22.80 -30.51 -38.57
N SER A 295 -23.56 -31.45 -39.13
CA SER A 295 -24.55 -31.15 -40.18
C SER A 295 -25.73 -30.28 -39.71
N ARG A 296 -26.04 -30.25 -38.40
CA ARG A 296 -27.09 -29.38 -37.81
C ARG A 296 -26.62 -27.96 -37.53
N ASN A 297 -25.31 -27.74 -37.35
CA ASN A 297 -24.70 -26.43 -37.06
C ASN A 297 -24.31 -25.64 -38.32
N ARG A 298 -24.71 -26.08 -39.52
CA ARG A 298 -24.42 -25.41 -40.81
C ARG A 298 -25.50 -24.45 -41.29
N GLY A 299 -26.52 -24.17 -40.48
CA GLY A 299 -27.37 -22.99 -40.70
C GLY A 299 -26.60 -21.73 -40.29
N ASN A 300 -26.99 -20.56 -40.84
CA ASN A 300 -26.42 -19.23 -40.54
C ASN A 300 -26.10 -18.99 -39.04
N GLY A 301 -26.86 -19.59 -38.12
CA GLY A 301 -26.63 -19.45 -36.68
C GLY A 301 -25.34 -20.09 -36.14
N GLY A 302 -24.80 -21.15 -36.76
CA GLY A 302 -23.59 -21.82 -36.25
C GLY A 302 -22.27 -21.15 -36.67
N GLU A 303 -22.28 -20.47 -37.82
CA GLU A 303 -21.15 -19.68 -38.31
C GLU A 303 -21.06 -18.34 -37.56
N MET A 304 -22.22 -17.69 -37.35
CA MET A 304 -22.36 -16.48 -36.53
C MET A 304 -21.96 -16.71 -35.05
N MET A 305 -22.25 -17.89 -34.49
CA MET A 305 -21.84 -18.26 -33.12
C MET A 305 -20.32 -18.49 -33.00
N ARG A 306 -19.67 -19.08 -34.02
CA ARG A 306 -18.21 -19.25 -34.03
C ARG A 306 -17.48 -17.91 -34.15
N THR A 307 -17.98 -16.99 -34.97
CA THR A 307 -17.42 -15.64 -35.07
C THR A 307 -17.59 -14.84 -33.78
N SER A 308 -18.74 -14.98 -33.09
CA SER A 308 -18.94 -14.34 -31.79
C SER A 308 -18.06 -14.93 -30.69
N ASP A 309 -17.83 -16.25 -30.70
CA ASP A 309 -16.93 -16.90 -29.73
C ASP A 309 -15.47 -16.47 -29.93
N ILE A 310 -15.03 -16.31 -31.18
CA ILE A 310 -13.69 -15.81 -31.50
C ILE A 310 -13.53 -14.35 -31.09
N ALA A 311 -14.55 -13.51 -31.33
CA ALA A 311 -14.55 -12.12 -30.90
C ALA A 311 -14.52 -12.00 -29.37
N ASN A 312 -15.37 -12.75 -28.67
CA ASN A 312 -15.39 -12.79 -27.21
C ASN A 312 -14.04 -13.26 -26.64
N ASN A 313 -13.42 -14.29 -27.22
CA ASN A 313 -12.11 -14.77 -26.78
C ASN A 313 -11.01 -13.73 -27.00
N LYS A 314 -11.10 -12.95 -28.08
CA LYS A 314 -10.18 -11.84 -28.34
C LYS A 314 -10.34 -10.73 -27.29
N GLU A 315 -11.58 -10.36 -26.97
CA GLU A 315 -11.86 -9.37 -25.93
C GLU A 315 -11.37 -9.82 -24.55
N VAL A 316 -11.60 -11.09 -24.19
CA VAL A 316 -11.07 -11.66 -22.95
C VAL A 316 -9.56 -11.62 -22.92
N ALA A 317 -8.89 -12.08 -23.97
CA ALA A 317 -7.42 -12.04 -24.03
C ALA A 317 -6.86 -10.61 -23.98
N LYS A 318 -7.57 -9.64 -24.57
CA LYS A 318 -7.22 -8.22 -24.47
C LYS A 318 -7.32 -7.72 -23.03
N MET A 319 -8.40 -8.05 -22.32
CA MET A 319 -8.56 -7.71 -20.89
C MET A 319 -7.47 -8.37 -20.04
N GLU A 320 -7.17 -9.65 -20.27
CA GLU A 320 -6.11 -10.38 -19.56
C GLU A 320 -4.75 -9.71 -19.76
N MET A 321 -4.38 -9.37 -20.99
CA MET A 321 -3.12 -8.66 -21.27
C MET A 321 -3.06 -7.31 -20.55
N LEU A 322 -4.14 -6.53 -20.56
CA LEU A 322 -4.19 -5.23 -19.88
C LEU A 322 -4.03 -5.40 -18.36
N ILE A 323 -4.75 -6.34 -17.74
CA ILE A 323 -4.62 -6.62 -16.30
C ILE A 323 -3.19 -7.06 -15.98
N GLN A 324 -2.62 -7.95 -16.78
CA GLN A 324 -1.26 -8.43 -16.56
C GLN A 324 -0.26 -7.27 -16.60
N TYR A 325 -0.36 -6.39 -17.60
CA TYR A 325 0.48 -5.19 -17.69
C TYR A 325 0.27 -4.24 -16.50
N LEU A 326 -0.97 -3.98 -16.10
CA LEU A 326 -1.29 -3.16 -14.92
C LEU A 326 -0.66 -3.73 -13.64
N CYS A 327 -0.73 -5.05 -13.44
CA CYS A 327 -0.22 -5.69 -12.25
C CYS A 327 1.30 -5.84 -12.23
N GLU A 328 1.94 -6.14 -13.35
CA GLU A 328 3.39 -6.43 -13.41
C GLU A 328 4.24 -5.17 -13.57
N GLU A 329 3.82 -4.22 -14.40
CA GLU A 329 4.64 -3.05 -14.73
C GLU A 329 4.31 -1.83 -13.88
N ILE A 330 3.07 -1.73 -13.37
CA ILE A 330 2.61 -0.55 -12.64
C ILE A 330 2.41 -0.89 -11.19
N LEU A 331 1.52 -1.82 -10.87
CA LEU A 331 1.03 -2.05 -9.52
C LEU A 331 1.81 -3.14 -8.75
N ALA A 332 3.01 -3.49 -9.20
CA ALA A 332 3.77 -4.61 -8.63
C ALA A 332 4.11 -4.39 -7.14
N ASP A 333 4.54 -3.17 -6.80
CA ASP A 333 4.90 -2.79 -5.43
C ASP A 333 3.66 -2.79 -4.53
N GLU A 334 2.53 -2.27 -5.02
CA GLU A 334 1.28 -2.18 -4.29
C GLU A 334 0.66 -3.56 -4.06
N ILE A 335 0.79 -4.49 -5.02
CA ILE A 335 0.40 -5.90 -4.85
C ILE A 335 1.28 -6.57 -3.78
N ALA A 336 2.60 -6.35 -3.82
CA ALA A 336 3.51 -6.89 -2.82
C ALA A 336 3.21 -6.34 -1.42
N ASN A 337 2.98 -5.03 -1.31
CA ASN A 337 2.59 -4.36 -0.07
C ASN A 337 1.28 -4.94 0.47
N THR A 338 0.27 -5.09 -0.38
CA THR A 338 -1.03 -5.68 0.00
C THR A 338 -0.86 -7.10 0.54
N LYS A 339 -0.04 -7.92 -0.11
CA LYS A 339 0.24 -9.28 0.35
C LYS A 339 0.91 -9.28 1.73
N THR A 340 1.97 -8.50 1.90
CA THR A 340 2.68 -8.43 3.20
C THR A 340 1.77 -7.89 4.31
N TYR A 341 0.90 -6.92 3.99
CA TYR A 341 -0.10 -6.39 4.91
C TYR A 341 -1.09 -7.47 5.35
N VAL A 342 -1.63 -8.25 4.41
CA VAL A 342 -2.55 -9.35 4.70
C VAL A 342 -1.88 -10.43 5.55
N GLU A 343 -0.65 -10.83 5.20
CA GLU A 343 0.12 -11.81 5.98
C GLU A 343 0.38 -11.33 7.42
N LYS A 344 0.77 -10.05 7.58
CA LYS A 344 0.96 -9.41 8.88
C LYS A 344 -0.35 -9.42 9.68
N LYS A 345 -1.46 -8.95 9.08
CA LYS A 345 -2.78 -8.88 9.72
C LYS A 345 -3.30 -10.24 10.18
N LEU A 346 -3.03 -11.30 9.42
CA LEU A 346 -3.39 -12.68 9.80
C LEU A 346 -2.57 -13.22 10.98
N SER A 347 -1.35 -12.72 11.19
CA SER A 347 -0.49 -13.12 12.30
C SER A 347 -0.77 -12.37 13.61
N GLN A 348 -1.52 -11.26 13.54
CA GLN A 348 -1.75 -10.36 14.66
C GLN A 348 -2.92 -10.79 15.53
N SER A 349 -2.81 -10.47 16.82
CA SER A 349 -3.92 -10.52 17.77
C SER A 349 -4.86 -9.34 17.58
N TYR A 350 -6.12 -9.49 18.02
CA TYR A 350 -7.12 -8.41 17.96
C TYR A 350 -6.65 -7.10 18.61
N THR A 351 -5.91 -7.19 19.72
CA THR A 351 -5.34 -6.02 20.42
C THR A 351 -4.29 -5.30 19.60
N GLU A 352 -3.49 -6.02 18.82
CA GLU A 352 -2.47 -5.44 17.95
C GLU A 352 -3.12 -4.78 16.73
N ILE A 353 -4.14 -5.41 16.13
CA ILE A 353 -4.90 -4.85 15.01
C ILE A 353 -5.57 -3.53 15.41
N GLU A 354 -6.20 -3.48 16.58
CA GLU A 354 -6.87 -2.25 17.06
C GLU A 354 -5.85 -1.14 17.35
N ALA A 355 -4.69 -1.49 17.92
CA ALA A 355 -3.61 -0.52 18.15
C ALA A 355 -3.04 0.04 16.84
N GLU A 356 -2.85 -0.79 15.81
CA GLU A 356 -2.40 -0.37 14.49
C GLU A 356 -3.42 0.54 13.82
N ARG A 357 -4.72 0.22 13.88
CA ARG A 357 -5.78 1.10 13.34
C ARG A 357 -5.77 2.48 14.00
N ILE A 358 -5.61 2.53 15.33
CA ILE A 358 -5.51 3.80 16.07
C ILE A 358 -4.26 4.58 15.66
N SER A 359 -3.13 3.90 15.46
CA SER A 359 -1.89 4.52 15.01
C SER A 359 -2.01 5.09 13.60
N GLU A 360 -2.63 4.35 12.67
CA GLU A 360 -2.89 4.81 11.30
C GLU A 360 -3.84 6.02 11.28
N GLU A 361 -4.93 5.99 12.07
CA GLU A 361 -5.84 7.13 12.22
C GLU A 361 -5.13 8.37 12.77
N GLN A 362 -4.17 8.20 13.68
CA GLN A 362 -3.36 9.29 14.23
C GLN A 362 -2.35 9.83 13.20
N ALA A 363 -1.69 8.96 12.45
CA ALA A 363 -0.74 9.35 11.40
C ALA A 363 -1.42 10.19 10.30
N LEU A 364 -2.67 9.86 9.94
CA LEU A 364 -3.46 10.64 9.00
C LEU A 364 -3.85 12.04 9.52
N GLN A 365 -3.97 12.21 10.84
CA GLN A 365 -4.26 13.50 11.45
C GLN A 365 -3.02 14.39 11.57
N ASN A 366 -1.82 13.79 11.70
CA ASN A 366 -0.53 14.51 11.83
C ASN A 366 0.54 13.95 10.85
N PRO A 367 0.49 14.31 9.55
CA PRO A 367 1.43 13.79 8.54
C PRO A 367 2.89 14.23 8.71
N GLU A 368 3.14 15.25 9.54
CA GLU A 368 4.47 15.83 9.74
C GLU A 368 5.37 14.98 10.66
N GLU A 369 4.80 14.14 11.54
CA GLU A 369 5.54 13.33 12.51
C GLU A 369 6.20 12.07 11.90
N GLU A 370 5.70 11.54 10.78
CA GLU A 370 6.33 10.40 10.06
C GLU A 370 7.64 10.77 9.35
N SER A 371 7.90 12.07 9.13
CA SER A 371 9.06 12.51 8.35
C SER A 371 10.42 12.44 9.07
N GLU A 372 10.43 11.98 10.33
CA GLU A 372 11.63 11.78 11.14
C GLU A 372 12.23 10.36 11.02
N GLU A 373 11.53 9.35 10.46
CA GLU A 373 12.01 7.95 10.53
C GLU A 373 12.76 7.42 9.28
N GLU A 374 12.63 8.03 8.10
CA GLU A 374 13.26 7.51 6.86
C GLU A 374 14.40 8.37 6.26
N GLY A 375 14.80 9.45 6.94
CA GLY A 375 15.97 10.23 6.55
C GLY A 375 17.20 9.77 7.31
N GLU A 376 18.23 9.27 6.61
CA GLU A 376 19.57 9.05 7.16
C GLU A 376 19.95 10.22 8.10
N GLU A 377 19.95 9.93 9.40
CA GLU A 377 20.22 10.91 10.44
C GLU A 377 21.68 11.36 10.36
N GLU A 378 21.91 12.56 9.82
CA GLU A 378 22.94 13.39 10.44
C GLU A 378 22.45 13.71 11.86
N GLU A 379 22.92 12.93 12.84
CA GLU A 379 22.71 13.14 14.29
C GLU A 379 22.96 14.62 14.65
N LYS A 380 21.90 15.42 14.64
CA LYS A 380 21.95 16.75 15.25
C LYS A 380 21.94 16.56 16.76
N PRO A 381 22.87 17.19 17.52
CA PRO A 381 22.89 17.08 18.96
C PRO A 381 21.54 17.51 19.54
N ILE A 382 20.84 16.58 20.18
CA ILE A 382 19.58 16.85 20.87
C ILE A 382 19.85 17.93 21.93
N TYR A 383 19.22 19.10 21.77
CA TYR A 383 19.42 20.26 22.65
C TYR A 383 18.83 19.98 24.04
N ASN A 384 19.66 19.43 24.94
CA ASN A 384 19.31 19.13 26.34
C ASN A 384 20.12 20.01 27.33
N PRO A 385 19.89 21.32 27.37
CA PRO A 385 20.68 22.27 28.17
C PRO A 385 20.51 22.06 29.69
N LYS A 386 19.49 21.31 30.13
CA LYS A 386 19.22 21.01 31.55
C LYS A 386 19.66 19.59 31.95
N ASN A 387 20.31 18.86 31.04
CA ASN A 387 20.81 17.49 31.23
C ASN A 387 19.78 16.57 31.93
N ILE A 388 18.52 16.69 31.50
CA ILE A 388 17.40 15.92 32.03
C ILE A 388 17.51 14.50 31.45
N PRO A 389 17.24 13.43 32.23
CA PRO A 389 17.21 12.08 31.71
C PRO A 389 16.33 11.98 30.46
N LEU A 390 16.82 11.25 29.45
CA LEU A 390 16.10 11.01 28.20
C LEU A 390 15.01 9.96 28.44
N GLY A 391 13.87 10.12 27.77
CA GLY A 391 12.81 9.14 27.78
C GLY A 391 13.19 7.90 26.97
N TRP A 392 12.28 6.93 26.92
CA TRP A 392 12.38 5.77 26.02
C TRP A 392 12.39 6.18 24.53
N ASP A 393 11.89 7.38 24.24
CA ASP A 393 11.81 8.05 22.94
C ASP A 393 13.09 8.85 22.58
N GLY A 394 14.16 8.73 23.36
CA GLY A 394 15.42 9.46 23.12
C GLY A 394 15.37 10.99 23.34
N LYS A 395 14.17 11.58 23.46
CA LYS A 395 13.93 13.00 23.73
C LYS A 395 13.98 13.31 25.25
N PRO A 396 14.41 14.53 25.69
CA PRO A 396 14.43 14.89 27.11
C PRO A 396 13.03 14.89 27.72
N ILE A 397 12.86 14.23 28.87
CA ILE A 397 11.55 14.14 29.53
C ILE A 397 11.07 15.55 29.92
N PRO A 398 9.76 15.87 29.78
CA PRO A 398 9.22 17.16 30.19
C PRO A 398 9.60 17.54 31.63
N TYR A 399 10.03 18.78 31.84
CA TYR A 399 10.60 19.24 33.11
C TYR A 399 9.64 19.14 34.31
N TRP A 400 8.33 19.27 34.08
CA TRP A 400 7.32 19.09 35.13
C TRP A 400 7.20 17.63 35.55
N LEU A 401 7.35 16.69 34.61
CA LEU A 401 7.31 15.25 34.85
C LEU A 401 8.56 14.80 35.61
N TYR A 402 9.71 15.38 35.25
CA TYR A 402 10.97 15.24 35.98
C TYR A 402 10.84 15.66 37.46
N LYS A 403 10.16 16.78 37.74
CA LYS A 403 9.87 17.22 39.12
C LYS A 403 8.80 16.38 39.82
N LEU A 404 7.74 16.00 39.10
CA LEU A 404 6.61 15.24 39.66
C LEU A 404 7.06 13.87 40.19
N TYR A 405 7.90 13.16 39.42
CA TYR A 405 8.46 11.87 39.84
C TYR A 405 9.67 12.00 40.79
N GLY A 406 10.05 13.21 41.17
CA GLY A 406 11.16 13.46 42.09
C GLY A 406 12.53 13.08 41.53
N LEU A 407 12.68 12.93 40.21
CA LEU A 407 13.95 12.59 39.54
C LEU A 407 15.02 13.68 39.73
N ASN A 408 14.62 14.87 40.17
CA ASN A 408 15.49 15.98 40.56
C ASN A 408 16.11 15.84 41.95
N LEU A 409 15.76 14.81 42.71
CA LEU A 409 16.32 14.52 44.02
C LEU A 409 17.38 13.43 43.87
N GLU A 410 18.60 13.73 44.30
CA GLU A 410 19.72 12.79 44.25
C GLU A 410 19.91 12.16 45.64
N TYR A 411 19.92 10.83 45.69
CA TYR A 411 20.15 10.03 46.88
C TYR A 411 21.45 9.25 46.72
N THR A 412 22.19 9.05 47.79
CA THR A 412 23.46 8.31 47.77
C THR A 412 23.39 7.08 48.67
N CYS A 413 24.04 6.00 48.24
CA CYS A 413 24.15 4.77 49.04
C CYS A 413 25.62 4.43 49.28
N GLU A 414 26.05 4.43 50.55
CA GLU A 414 27.44 4.19 50.94
C GLU A 414 27.84 2.72 50.69
N ILE A 415 26.93 1.78 50.97
CA ILE A 415 27.13 0.34 50.74
C ILE A 415 27.38 0.01 49.26
N CYS A 416 26.84 0.81 48.33
CA CYS A 416 27.06 0.68 46.89
C CYS A 416 28.29 1.46 46.39
N GLY A 417 29.16 1.97 47.27
CA GLY A 417 30.33 2.77 46.88
C GLY A 417 30.01 4.23 46.58
N ASN A 418 29.07 4.82 47.33
CA ASN A 418 28.57 6.20 47.14
C ASN A 418 27.94 6.46 45.77
N GLU A 419 27.30 5.43 45.19
CA GLU A 419 26.55 5.56 43.94
C GLU A 419 25.33 6.47 44.14
N THR A 420 25.12 7.41 43.21
CA THR A 420 24.02 8.36 43.21
C THR A 420 22.82 7.81 42.44
N TYR A 421 21.66 7.77 43.07
CA TYR A 421 20.39 7.38 42.47
C TYR A 421 19.48 8.60 42.33
N ARG A 422 18.86 8.74 41.15
CA ARG A 422 17.93 9.84 40.87
C ARG A 422 16.48 9.43 41.16
N GLY A 423 15.91 10.08 42.16
CA GLY A 423 14.53 9.95 42.58
C GLY A 423 14.26 8.81 43.57
N PRO A 424 13.18 8.93 44.37
CA PRO A 424 12.89 8.01 45.46
C PRO A 424 12.64 6.58 44.98
N ARG A 425 11.96 6.40 43.85
CA ARG A 425 11.59 5.06 43.33
C ARG A 425 12.81 4.27 42.86
N ALA A 426 13.76 4.91 42.19
CA ALA A 426 15.01 4.26 41.81
C ALA A 426 15.83 3.89 43.06
N PHE A 427 15.84 4.79 44.05
CA PHE A 427 16.50 4.56 45.32
C PHE A 427 15.80 3.48 46.19
N GLU A 428 14.50 3.29 46.13
CA GLU A 428 13.88 2.17 46.85
C GLU A 428 14.16 0.83 46.17
N ARG A 429 14.19 0.82 44.83
CA ARG A 429 14.45 -0.40 44.06
C ARG A 429 15.87 -0.93 44.27
N HIS A 430 16.87 -0.04 44.34
CA HIS A 430 18.28 -0.46 44.42
C HIS A 430 18.61 -1.36 45.62
N PHE A 431 17.85 -1.27 46.74
CA PHE A 431 18.04 -2.16 47.90
C PHE A 431 17.82 -3.65 47.60
N THR A 432 17.08 -3.96 46.53
CA THR A 432 16.84 -5.33 46.06
C THR A 432 17.68 -5.69 44.83
N GLU A 433 18.46 -4.74 44.29
CA GLU A 433 19.30 -4.95 43.12
C GLU A 433 20.62 -5.64 43.49
N ALA A 434 21.20 -6.35 42.52
CA ALA A 434 22.38 -7.19 42.72
C ALA A 434 23.59 -6.43 43.28
N LYS A 435 23.79 -5.16 42.89
CA LYS A 435 24.89 -4.33 43.39
C LYS A 435 24.82 -4.12 44.91
N HIS A 436 23.65 -3.78 45.43
CA HIS A 436 23.47 -3.54 46.85
C HIS A 436 23.59 -4.84 47.66
N ILE A 437 22.98 -5.93 47.16
CA ILE A 437 23.11 -7.28 47.75
C ILE A 437 24.59 -7.71 47.79
N GLN A 438 25.33 -7.45 46.71
CA GLN A 438 26.76 -7.75 46.65
C GLN A 438 27.59 -6.86 47.58
N GLY A 439 27.22 -5.58 47.75
CA GLY A 439 27.81 -4.67 48.73
C GLY A 439 27.67 -5.20 50.17
N LEU A 440 26.45 -5.61 50.56
CA LEU A 440 26.22 -6.27 51.85
C LEU A 440 27.03 -7.56 52.00
N ARG A 441 27.14 -8.35 50.92
CA ARG A 441 27.93 -9.58 50.92
C ARG A 441 29.43 -9.33 51.12
N PHE A 442 29.98 -8.25 50.57
CA PHE A 442 31.37 -7.85 50.81
C PHE A 442 31.62 -7.42 52.26
N LEU A 443 30.60 -6.90 52.95
CA LEU A 443 30.63 -6.61 54.39
C LEU A 443 30.46 -7.87 55.26
N GLY A 444 30.26 -9.05 54.65
CA GLY A 444 30.01 -10.30 55.37
C GLY A 444 28.58 -10.44 55.91
N ILE A 445 27.66 -9.58 55.47
CA ILE A 445 26.26 -9.58 55.86
C ILE A 445 25.45 -10.35 54.82
N GLN A 446 24.61 -11.28 55.28
CA GLN A 446 23.65 -11.96 54.40
C GLN A 446 22.44 -11.05 54.17
N TYR A 447 22.02 -10.90 52.91
CA TYR A 447 20.88 -10.07 52.58
C TYR A 447 19.61 -10.57 53.29
N SER A 448 18.91 -9.64 53.95
CA SER A 448 17.60 -9.87 54.54
C SER A 448 16.77 -8.59 54.48
N ARG A 449 15.44 -8.71 54.61
CA ARG A 449 14.54 -7.56 54.60
C ARG A 449 14.81 -6.56 55.74
N HIS A 450 15.48 -6.98 56.80
CA HIS A 450 15.88 -6.09 57.91
C HIS A 450 16.87 -5.00 57.48
N PHE A 451 17.63 -5.22 56.40
CA PHE A 451 18.57 -4.25 55.85
C PHE A 451 17.95 -3.33 54.79
N TYR A 452 16.63 -3.39 54.57
CA TYR A 452 15.93 -2.49 53.66
C TYR A 452 15.99 -1.04 54.19
N MET A 453 16.32 -0.08 53.32
CA MET A 453 16.56 1.34 53.66
C MET A 453 17.81 1.63 54.51
N VAL A 454 18.72 0.67 54.68
CA VAL A 454 20.01 0.90 55.35
C VAL A 454 21.05 1.30 54.31
N THR A 455 21.56 2.51 54.39
CA THR A 455 22.50 3.07 53.40
C THR A 455 23.93 3.15 53.91
N GLY A 456 24.10 3.35 55.22
CA GLY A 456 25.39 3.52 55.88
C GLY A 456 26.05 2.19 56.24
N ILE A 457 27.36 2.09 56.02
CA ILE A 457 28.12 0.86 56.27
C ILE A 457 28.17 0.56 57.78
N GLU A 458 28.41 1.58 58.60
CA GLU A 458 28.48 1.41 60.06
C GLU A 458 27.13 0.97 60.66
N ASP A 459 26.03 1.55 60.16
CA ASP A 459 24.68 1.21 60.61
C ASP A 459 24.32 -0.23 60.22
N ALA A 460 24.70 -0.67 59.03
CA ALA A 460 24.51 -2.06 58.58
C ALA A 460 25.27 -3.05 59.49
N LEU A 461 26.54 -2.77 59.82
CA LEU A 461 27.34 -3.61 60.72
C LEU A 461 26.76 -3.64 62.14
N ARG A 462 26.28 -2.50 62.64
CA ARG A 462 25.64 -2.41 63.97
C ARG A 462 24.33 -3.21 64.02
N LEU A 463 23.53 -3.14 62.96
CA LEU A 463 22.30 -3.91 62.84
C LEU A 463 22.57 -5.41 62.74
N ASP A 464 23.57 -5.81 61.94
CA ASP A 464 23.98 -7.22 61.81
C ASP A 464 24.48 -7.80 63.14
N ALA A 465 25.29 -7.05 63.90
CA ALA A 465 25.73 -7.46 65.24
C ALA A 465 24.53 -7.64 66.19
N LYS A 466 23.55 -6.73 66.15
CA LYS A 466 22.34 -6.83 66.97
C LYS A 466 21.50 -8.05 66.59
N LEU A 467 21.32 -8.32 65.30
CA LEU A 467 20.58 -9.47 64.80
C LEU A 467 21.28 -10.78 65.16
N LYS A 468 22.60 -10.87 65.00
CA LYS A 468 23.38 -12.04 65.42
C LYS A 468 23.24 -12.32 66.91
N ASN A 469 23.32 -11.30 67.76
CA ASN A 469 23.12 -11.46 69.19
C ASN A 469 21.71 -11.96 69.53
N GLN A 470 20.67 -11.42 68.88
CA GLN A 470 19.29 -11.89 69.06
C GLN A 470 19.13 -13.35 68.59
N MET A 471 19.67 -13.68 67.43
CA MET A 471 19.65 -15.05 66.92
C MET A 471 20.43 -16.02 67.82
N GLU A 472 21.56 -15.60 68.41
CA GLU A 472 22.31 -16.40 69.38
C GLU A 472 21.56 -16.62 70.70
N LEU A 473 20.80 -15.63 71.16
CA LEU A 473 19.91 -15.73 72.32
C LEU A 473 18.74 -16.68 72.08
N GLU A 474 18.17 -16.68 70.87
CA GLU A 474 17.06 -17.57 70.49
C GLU A 474 17.54 -18.96 70.05
N ARG A 475 18.85 -19.13 69.79
CA ARG A 475 19.42 -20.39 69.33
C ARG A 475 19.43 -21.40 70.46
N PHE A 476 18.50 -22.35 70.41
CA PHE A 476 18.44 -23.50 71.30
C PHE A 476 19.78 -24.24 71.35
N ARG A 477 20.35 -24.36 72.56
CA ARG A 477 21.59 -25.09 72.82
C ARG A 477 21.25 -26.46 73.41
N PRO A 478 21.39 -27.56 72.64
CA PRO A 478 21.12 -28.91 73.15
C PRO A 478 22.11 -29.39 74.23
N GLU A 479 23.17 -28.63 74.49
CA GLU A 479 24.13 -28.89 75.58
C GLU A 479 23.64 -28.40 76.96
N GLU A 480 22.61 -27.54 76.99
CA GLU A 480 21.92 -27.06 78.19
C GLU A 480 20.70 -27.94 78.54
N GLU A 481 20.51 -29.04 77.81
CA GLU A 481 19.48 -30.04 78.10
C GLU A 481 19.96 -30.96 79.23
N GLU A 482 19.31 -30.83 80.38
CA GLU A 482 19.58 -31.55 81.62
C GLU A 482 18.82 -32.89 81.63
N PHE A 483 19.55 -33.99 81.85
CA PHE A 483 19.02 -35.35 81.95
C PHE A 483 19.23 -35.87 83.38
N GLU A 484 18.17 -36.37 83.99
CA GLU A 484 18.21 -36.97 85.33
C GLU A 484 18.43 -38.49 85.24
N ASP A 485 19.32 -39.02 86.08
CA ASP A 485 19.48 -40.47 86.28
C ASP A 485 18.39 -41.04 87.22
N ALA A 486 18.35 -42.37 87.36
CA ALA A 486 17.37 -43.03 88.24
C ALA A 486 17.56 -42.71 89.74
N GLN A 487 18.67 -42.07 90.12
CA GLN A 487 19.00 -41.65 91.48
C GLN A 487 18.71 -40.16 91.71
N GLY A 488 18.28 -39.43 90.67
CA GLY A 488 17.96 -38.00 90.71
C GLY A 488 19.15 -37.08 90.53
N ASN A 489 20.29 -37.56 90.03
CA ASN A 489 21.42 -36.70 89.69
C ASN A 489 21.24 -36.12 88.29
N VAL A 490 21.47 -34.81 88.16
CA VAL A 490 21.28 -34.07 86.91
C VAL A 490 22.61 -33.97 86.15
N PHE A 491 22.60 -34.36 84.87
CA PHE A 491 23.76 -34.29 83.98
C PHE A 491 23.40 -33.64 82.65
N ASN A 492 24.32 -32.87 82.07
CA ASN A 492 24.16 -32.42 80.68
C ASN A 492 24.13 -33.64 79.74
N ARG A 493 23.41 -33.53 78.63
CA ARG A 493 23.19 -34.60 77.64
C ARG A 493 24.44 -35.42 77.27
N ARG A 494 25.57 -34.76 76.98
CA ARG A 494 26.82 -35.47 76.62
C ARG A 494 27.34 -36.32 77.77
N THR A 495 27.36 -35.77 78.98
CA THR A 495 27.83 -36.45 80.18
C THR A 495 26.92 -37.62 80.55
N TYR A 496 25.60 -37.43 80.44
CA TYR A 496 24.61 -38.50 80.64
C TYR A 496 24.80 -39.64 79.63
N ASP A 497 24.91 -39.34 78.34
CA ASP A 497 25.09 -40.35 77.30
C ASP A 497 26.42 -41.11 77.46
N ASP A 498 27.50 -40.43 77.86
CA ASP A 498 28.80 -41.06 78.10
C ASP A 498 28.80 -41.93 79.36
N LEU A 499 28.17 -41.47 80.46
CA LEU A 499 28.02 -42.26 81.69
C LEU A 499 27.12 -43.50 81.45
N ARG A 500 26.04 -43.33 80.68
CA ARG A 500 25.15 -44.43 80.26
C ARG A 500 25.88 -45.44 79.38
N ARG A 501 26.72 -44.99 78.44
CA ARG A 501 27.55 -45.88 77.61
C ARG A 501 28.61 -46.63 78.42
N GLN A 502 29.12 -46.03 79.49
CA GLN A 502 30.05 -46.66 80.42
C GLN A 502 29.35 -47.58 81.45
N GLY A 503 28.01 -47.58 81.50
CA GLY A 503 27.20 -48.39 82.41
C GLY A 503 27.24 -47.94 83.87
N LEU A 504 27.58 -46.67 84.10
CA LEU A 504 27.72 -46.08 85.44
C LEU A 504 26.41 -45.50 85.99
N ILE A 505 25.42 -45.25 85.12
CA ILE A 505 24.07 -44.75 85.46
C ILE A 505 22.99 -45.49 84.67
#